data_AF-A0AAV5U5T8-F1
#
_entry.id   AF-A0AAV5U5T8-F1
#
_cell.length_a   1.000
_cell.length_b   1.000
_cell.length_c   1.000
_cell.angle_alpha   90.00
_cell.angle_beta   90.00
_cell.angle_gamma   90.00
#
_symmetry.space_group_name_H-M   'P 1'
#
loop_
_entity.id
_entity.type
_entity.pdbx_description
1 polymer ?
#
loop_
_entity_poly.entity_id
_entity_poly.type
_entity_poly.pdbx_seq_one_letter_code
_entity_poly.pdbx_strand_id
1 'polypeptide(L)'
;FGDELTIYDSDEEDEDDEEDASEENYEEMERHKELIAELRRENDNSSVRCFSRACRVCNTSDPQARVVYPECGHAVCRECADETSAIMFDAELEIGCPLCGVEGGITPLYEDRIEEIDAASAPVRFSRACRVCYADHPRRRAVFSACGHVVCRACAEQLAVDADEKETDEEEEEEPEDRLQALYRMIADGLSGEAVRVSADAPVRVAAVAADNVNEQEEEED
;
A
#
# COMPACT_ATOMS: atom_id res chain seq x y z
N PHE A 1 -10.60 64.86 -34.55
CA PHE A 1 -10.24 63.44 -34.55
C PHE A 1 -10.33 62.98 -33.10
N GLY A 2 -11.54 62.60 -32.68
CA GLY A 2 -11.81 62.06 -31.35
C GLY A 2 -11.78 60.55 -31.47
N ASP A 3 -10.93 59.93 -30.67
CA ASP A 3 -10.79 58.48 -30.59
C ASP A 3 -11.69 58.00 -29.45
N GLU A 4 -12.76 57.30 -29.81
CA GLU A 4 -13.77 56.77 -28.92
C GLU A 4 -13.34 55.34 -28.57
N LEU A 5 -12.62 55.22 -27.45
CA LEU A 5 -12.19 53.93 -26.89
C LEU A 5 -13.41 53.22 -26.29
N THR A 6 -14.03 52.31 -27.06
CA THR A 6 -15.04 51.37 -26.57
C THR A 6 -14.33 50.19 -25.91
N ILE A 7 -14.31 50.18 -24.59
CA ILE A 7 -13.96 49.02 -23.76
C ILE A 7 -15.16 48.08 -23.84
N TYR A 8 -14.98 46.92 -24.48
CA TYR A 8 -15.96 45.85 -24.50
C TYR A 8 -15.67 44.98 -23.28
N ASP A 9 -16.46 45.16 -22.22
CA ASP A 9 -16.61 44.18 -21.15
C ASP A 9 -17.33 42.98 -21.76
N SER A 10 -16.57 41.95 -22.12
CA SER A 10 -17.08 40.67 -22.61
C SER A 10 -16.64 39.59 -21.62
N ASP A 11 -17.08 39.76 -20.38
CA ASP A 11 -17.05 38.73 -19.34
C ASP A 11 -18.25 37.80 -19.59
N GLU A 12 -18.14 36.93 -20.59
CA GLU A 12 -18.97 35.74 -20.68
C GLU A 12 -18.12 34.61 -20.08
N GLU A 13 -18.36 34.36 -18.81
CA GLU A 13 -17.73 33.32 -17.99
C GLU A 13 -18.21 31.95 -18.50
N ASP A 14 -17.30 31.20 -19.12
CA ASP A 14 -17.48 29.80 -19.50
C ASP A 14 -17.51 28.94 -18.21
N GLU A 15 -18.67 28.85 -17.55
CA GLU A 15 -18.88 28.09 -16.29
C GLU A 15 -19.37 26.63 -16.50
N ASP A 16 -19.48 26.15 -17.74
CA ASP A 16 -20.26 24.92 -18.04
C ASP A 16 -19.43 23.62 -18.22
N ASP A 17 -18.10 23.63 -18.08
CA ASP A 17 -17.24 22.46 -18.45
C ASP A 17 -16.71 21.61 -17.27
N GLU A 18 -17.07 21.90 -16.01
CA GLU A 18 -16.53 21.16 -14.83
C GLU A 18 -17.41 20.00 -14.32
N GLU A 19 -18.67 19.86 -14.76
CA GLU A 19 -19.59 18.86 -14.20
C GLU A 19 -19.30 17.41 -14.68
N ASP A 20 -18.78 17.23 -15.90
CA ASP A 20 -18.66 15.92 -16.56
C ASP A 20 -17.56 15.00 -15.95
N ALA A 21 -16.47 15.57 -15.43
CA ALA A 21 -15.37 14.76 -14.88
C ALA A 21 -15.73 14.06 -13.55
N SER A 22 -16.71 14.59 -12.83
CA SER A 22 -17.14 14.03 -11.54
C SER A 22 -17.99 12.76 -11.71
N GLU A 23 -18.90 12.74 -12.69
CA GLU A 23 -19.86 11.63 -12.89
C GLU A 23 -19.16 10.32 -13.29
N GLU A 24 -18.18 10.37 -14.21
CA GLU A 24 -17.43 9.18 -14.64
C GLU A 24 -16.66 8.53 -13.48
N ASN A 25 -16.08 9.34 -12.58
CA ASN A 25 -15.36 8.85 -11.42
C ASN A 25 -16.31 8.15 -10.42
N TYR A 26 -17.49 8.71 -10.19
CA TYR A 26 -18.51 8.06 -9.35
C TYR A 26 -18.96 6.70 -9.90
N GLU A 27 -19.18 6.58 -11.21
CA GLU A 27 -19.56 5.31 -11.83
C GLU A 27 -18.44 4.25 -11.76
N GLU A 28 -17.17 4.65 -11.91
CA GLU A 28 -16.04 3.75 -11.72
C GLU A 28 -15.91 3.25 -10.28
N MET A 29 -16.01 4.17 -9.31
CA MET A 29 -15.97 3.83 -7.89
C MET A 29 -17.10 2.87 -7.49
N GLU A 30 -18.31 3.05 -8.01
CA GLU A 30 -19.44 2.16 -7.71
C GLU A 30 -19.22 0.77 -8.33
N ARG A 31 -18.72 0.68 -9.56
CA ARG A 31 -18.32 -0.60 -10.17
C ARG A 31 -17.27 -1.33 -9.34
N HIS A 32 -16.31 -0.61 -8.76
CA HIS A 32 -15.30 -1.20 -7.88
C HIS A 32 -15.90 -1.72 -6.59
N LYS A 33 -16.82 -0.97 -5.96
CA LYS A 33 -17.56 -1.39 -4.76
C LYS A 33 -18.39 -2.65 -5.02
N GLU A 34 -19.08 -2.73 -6.15
CA GLU A 34 -19.81 -3.93 -6.56
C GLU A 34 -18.89 -5.14 -6.76
N LEU A 35 -17.73 -4.95 -7.40
CA LEU A 35 -16.72 -5.98 -7.57
C LEU A 35 -16.20 -6.51 -6.23
N ILE A 36 -15.89 -5.62 -5.28
CA ILE A 36 -15.46 -6.00 -3.93
C ILE A 36 -16.54 -6.82 -3.23
N ALA A 37 -17.81 -6.38 -3.31
CA ALA A 37 -18.94 -7.09 -2.72
C ALA A 37 -19.11 -8.50 -3.30
N GLU A 38 -18.97 -8.66 -4.63
CA GLU A 38 -18.98 -9.97 -5.29
C GLU A 38 -17.83 -10.86 -4.80
N LEU A 39 -16.60 -10.34 -4.77
CA LEU A 39 -15.43 -11.09 -4.33
C LEU A 39 -15.54 -11.54 -2.86
N ARG A 40 -16.13 -10.72 -1.99
CA ARG A 40 -16.43 -11.11 -0.59
C ARG A 40 -17.44 -12.25 -0.56
N ARG A 41 -18.53 -12.15 -1.34
CA ARG A 41 -19.52 -13.24 -1.46
C ARG A 41 -18.90 -14.53 -2.02
N GLU A 42 -17.97 -14.44 -2.97
CA GLU A 42 -17.22 -15.60 -3.47
C GLU A 42 -16.36 -16.26 -2.38
N ASN A 43 -15.77 -15.46 -1.48
CA ASN A 43 -14.98 -15.98 -0.37
C ASN A 43 -15.86 -16.71 0.65
N ASP A 44 -17.03 -16.15 0.98
CA ASP A 44 -17.98 -16.76 1.91
C ASP A 44 -18.56 -18.07 1.36
N ASN A 45 -18.78 -18.12 0.04
CA ASN A 45 -19.25 -19.31 -0.66
C ASN A 45 -18.13 -20.32 -0.98
N SER A 46 -16.88 -20.02 -0.64
CA SER A 46 -15.73 -20.87 -0.95
C SER A 46 -15.73 -22.12 -0.07
N SER A 47 -16.44 -23.17 -0.53
CA SER A 47 -16.45 -24.48 0.12
C SER A 47 -15.12 -25.21 -0.12
N VAL A 48 -14.07 -24.87 0.62
CA VAL A 48 -12.81 -25.65 0.78
C VAL A 48 -12.14 -26.08 -0.53
N ARG A 49 -12.26 -25.31 -1.63
CA ARG A 49 -11.42 -25.55 -2.82
C ARG A 49 -10.01 -25.04 -2.53
N CYS A 50 -9.25 -25.86 -1.81
CA CYS A 50 -7.87 -25.58 -1.52
C CYS A 50 -7.02 -25.81 -2.77
N PHE A 51 -6.44 -24.74 -3.31
CA PHE A 51 -5.35 -24.88 -4.27
C PHE A 51 -4.17 -25.51 -3.54
N SER A 52 -3.55 -26.52 -4.17
CA SER A 52 -2.39 -27.19 -3.61
C SER A 52 -1.23 -26.20 -3.38
N ARG A 53 -0.56 -26.30 -2.23
CA ARG A 53 0.74 -25.62 -1.99
C ARG A 53 1.90 -26.34 -2.67
N ALA A 54 1.66 -27.49 -3.28
CA ALA A 54 2.70 -28.29 -3.88
C ALA A 54 3.47 -27.50 -4.94
N CYS A 55 4.80 -27.51 -4.82
CA CYS A 55 5.67 -26.96 -5.85
C CYS A 55 5.47 -27.77 -7.14
N ARG A 56 5.16 -27.11 -8.26
CA ARG A 56 4.93 -27.79 -9.53
C ARG A 56 6.21 -28.25 -10.23
N VAL A 57 7.38 -27.79 -9.78
CA VAL A 57 8.69 -28.20 -10.30
C VAL A 57 9.15 -29.49 -9.61
N CYS A 58 9.35 -29.47 -8.29
CA CYS A 58 9.87 -30.61 -7.54
C CYS A 58 8.78 -31.51 -6.90
N ASN A 59 7.50 -31.16 -7.00
CA ASN A 59 6.36 -31.86 -6.38
C ASN A 59 6.38 -31.95 -4.85
N THR A 60 7.27 -31.20 -4.17
CA THR A 60 7.21 -31.02 -2.70
C THR A 60 5.82 -30.50 -2.33
N SER A 61 5.08 -31.27 -1.54
CA SER A 61 3.66 -31.01 -1.25
C SER A 61 3.42 -29.74 -0.45
N ASP A 62 4.35 -29.41 0.44
CA ASP A 62 4.23 -28.30 1.39
C ASP A 62 5.59 -27.64 1.64
N PRO A 63 6.14 -26.89 0.66
CA PRO A 63 7.46 -26.28 0.81
C PRO A 63 7.46 -25.23 1.92
N GLN A 64 8.60 -25.11 2.62
CA GLN A 64 8.75 -24.19 3.76
C GLN A 64 8.75 -22.72 3.35
N ALA A 65 9.30 -22.42 2.17
CA ALA A 65 9.34 -21.10 1.58
C ALA A 65 8.94 -21.20 0.11
N ARG A 66 8.22 -20.19 -0.37
CA ARG A 66 7.77 -20.09 -1.77
C ARG A 66 8.11 -18.73 -2.32
N VAL A 67 8.21 -18.67 -3.63
CA VAL A 67 8.28 -17.41 -4.38
C VAL A 67 7.18 -17.39 -5.43
N VAL A 68 6.81 -16.20 -5.88
CA VAL A 68 5.94 -15.96 -7.02
C VAL A 68 6.71 -15.21 -8.10
N TYR A 69 6.35 -15.46 -9.35
CA TYR A 69 6.77 -14.67 -10.52
C TYR A 69 5.61 -13.73 -10.89
N PRO A 70 5.65 -12.44 -10.49
CA PRO A 70 4.51 -11.52 -10.61
C PRO A 70 3.93 -11.39 -12.02
N GLU A 71 4.77 -11.52 -13.05
CA GLU A 71 4.43 -11.34 -14.46
C GLU A 71 3.55 -12.46 -15.00
N CYS A 72 3.61 -13.66 -14.40
CA CYS A 72 2.80 -14.81 -14.82
C CYS A 72 1.96 -15.44 -13.70
N GLY A 73 2.11 -14.99 -12.45
CA GLY A 73 1.38 -15.46 -11.27
C GLY A 73 1.73 -16.88 -10.81
N HIS A 74 2.70 -17.54 -11.45
CA HIS A 74 3.16 -18.86 -11.03
C HIS A 74 3.96 -18.79 -9.73
N ALA A 75 3.79 -19.78 -8.86
CA ALA A 75 4.51 -19.86 -7.60
C ALA A 75 5.14 -21.24 -7.39
N VAL A 76 6.42 -21.24 -7.01
CA VAL A 76 7.25 -22.44 -6.80
C VAL A 76 7.89 -22.39 -5.41
N CYS A 77 8.52 -23.48 -4.96
CA CYS A 77 9.32 -23.43 -3.74
C CYS A 77 10.60 -22.61 -3.98
N ARG A 78 11.12 -22.00 -2.91
CA ARG A 78 12.30 -21.14 -2.98
C ARG A 78 13.51 -21.88 -3.56
N GLU A 79 13.71 -23.14 -3.18
CA GLU A 79 14.84 -23.94 -3.65
C GLU A 79 14.83 -24.12 -5.17
N CYS A 80 13.67 -24.39 -5.78
CA CYS A 80 13.56 -24.50 -7.23
C CYS A 80 13.75 -23.16 -7.94
N ALA A 81 13.33 -22.05 -7.34
CA ALA A 81 13.56 -20.72 -7.90
C ALA A 81 15.03 -20.33 -7.84
N ASP A 82 15.71 -20.60 -6.73
CA ASP A 82 17.15 -20.34 -6.54
C ASP A 82 17.98 -21.19 -7.53
N GLU A 83 17.66 -22.47 -7.69
CA GLU A 83 18.30 -23.37 -8.67
C GLU A 83 18.10 -22.87 -10.11
N THR A 84 16.87 -22.48 -10.46
CA THR A 84 16.58 -21.91 -11.79
C THR A 84 17.37 -20.62 -12.02
N SER A 85 17.43 -19.74 -11.01
CA SER A 85 18.15 -18.47 -11.09
C SER A 85 19.65 -18.68 -11.26
N ALA A 86 20.24 -19.68 -10.58
CA ALA A 86 21.64 -20.04 -10.76
C ALA A 86 21.94 -20.54 -12.17
N ILE A 87 21.07 -21.39 -12.73
CA ILE A 87 21.20 -21.88 -14.11
C ILE A 87 21.13 -20.73 -15.13
N MET A 88 20.18 -19.80 -14.94
CA MET A 88 20.04 -18.64 -15.84
C MET A 88 21.24 -17.69 -15.72
N PHE A 89 21.77 -17.50 -14.50
CA PHE A 89 22.95 -16.70 -14.26
C PHE A 89 24.19 -17.28 -14.97
N ASP A 90 24.43 -18.59 -14.86
CA ASP A 90 25.53 -19.27 -15.56
C ASP A 90 25.39 -19.21 -17.09
N ALA A 91 24.15 -19.08 -17.59
CA ALA A 91 23.83 -18.97 -19.01
C ALA A 91 23.79 -17.51 -19.52
N GLU A 92 24.03 -16.51 -18.67
CA GLU A 92 23.88 -15.08 -18.98
C GLU A 92 22.47 -14.72 -19.53
N LEU A 93 21.42 -15.38 -19.01
CA LEU A 93 20.02 -15.17 -19.37
C LEU A 93 19.26 -14.39 -18.28
N GLU A 94 18.18 -13.73 -18.67
CA GLU A 94 17.26 -13.10 -17.72
C GLU A 94 16.54 -14.16 -16.86
N ILE A 95 16.27 -13.81 -15.60
CA ILE A 95 15.55 -14.68 -14.69
C ILE A 95 14.13 -14.87 -15.23
N GLY A 96 13.69 -16.13 -15.30
CA GLY A 96 12.38 -16.50 -15.82
C GLY A 96 11.68 -17.55 -14.98
N CYS A 97 10.36 -17.59 -15.08
CA CYS A 97 9.53 -18.58 -14.39
C CYS A 97 9.86 -20.00 -14.90
N PRO A 98 10.21 -20.98 -14.03
CA PRO A 98 10.55 -22.34 -14.45
C PRO A 98 9.35 -23.14 -14.97
N LEU A 99 8.12 -22.63 -14.84
CA LEU A 99 6.91 -23.30 -15.32
C LEU A 99 6.50 -22.85 -16.72
N CYS A 100 6.69 -21.59 -17.07
CA CYS A 100 6.22 -21.03 -18.35
C CYS A 100 7.27 -20.24 -19.12
N GLY A 101 8.46 -20.00 -18.56
CA GLY A 101 9.56 -19.29 -19.20
C GLY A 101 9.36 -17.78 -19.35
N VAL A 102 8.29 -17.22 -18.77
CA VAL A 102 8.07 -15.75 -18.78
C VAL A 102 9.19 -15.10 -17.96
N GLU A 103 9.92 -14.20 -18.59
CA GLU A 103 10.98 -13.38 -18.00
C GLU A 103 10.37 -12.42 -16.97
N GLY A 104 11.06 -12.22 -15.85
CA GLY A 104 10.55 -11.40 -14.76
C GLY A 104 11.27 -11.57 -13.44
N GLY A 105 10.84 -10.79 -12.45
CA GLY A 105 11.38 -10.85 -11.10
C GLY A 105 10.88 -12.07 -10.32
N ILE A 106 11.52 -12.33 -9.18
CA ILE A 106 11.01 -13.23 -8.14
C ILE A 106 10.65 -12.43 -6.90
N THR A 107 9.45 -12.64 -6.37
CA THR A 107 9.01 -12.06 -5.10
C THR A 107 8.82 -13.18 -4.07
N PRO A 108 9.46 -13.13 -2.89
CA PRO A 108 9.21 -14.10 -1.83
C PRO A 108 7.75 -14.03 -1.37
N LEU A 109 7.11 -15.18 -1.12
CA LEU A 109 5.76 -15.20 -0.55
C LEU A 109 5.83 -15.32 0.96
N TYR A 110 5.27 -14.33 1.66
CA TYR A 110 5.10 -14.37 3.10
C TYR A 110 3.78 -15.07 3.45
N GLU A 111 3.90 -16.29 3.97
CA GLU A 111 2.79 -17.12 4.42
C GLU A 111 2.91 -17.37 5.93
N ASP A 112 1.79 -17.25 6.62
CA ASP A 112 1.76 -17.37 8.07
C ASP A 112 1.85 -18.83 8.51
N ARG A 113 2.74 -19.11 9.45
CA ARG A 113 2.83 -20.43 10.07
C ARG A 113 1.75 -20.57 11.13
N ILE A 114 1.07 -21.72 11.13
CA ILE A 114 0.16 -22.11 12.20
C ILE A 114 1.01 -22.86 13.23
N GLU A 115 1.33 -22.19 14.33
CA GLU A 115 2.00 -22.82 15.47
C GLU A 115 0.99 -23.68 16.23
N GLU A 116 1.03 -25.00 16.03
CA GLU A 116 0.27 -25.94 16.86
C GLU A 116 1.03 -26.14 18.18
N ILE A 117 0.50 -25.54 19.25
CA ILE A 117 1.16 -25.39 20.57
C ILE A 117 1.48 -26.75 21.24
N ASP A 118 0.81 -27.85 20.86
CA ASP A 118 0.85 -29.11 21.63
C ASP A 118 1.40 -30.34 20.87
N ALA A 119 1.91 -30.18 19.65
CA ALA A 119 2.41 -31.30 18.85
C ALA A 119 3.84 -31.06 18.37
N ALA A 120 4.83 -31.38 19.21
CA ALA A 120 6.27 -31.32 18.89
C ALA A 120 6.71 -32.15 17.65
N SER A 121 5.78 -32.77 16.93
CA SER A 121 6.03 -33.61 15.75
C SER A 121 5.01 -33.40 14.63
N ALA A 122 4.10 -32.42 14.74
CA ALA A 122 3.18 -32.12 13.64
C ALA A 122 3.93 -31.46 12.47
N PRO A 123 3.56 -31.76 11.21
CA PRO A 123 4.11 -31.03 10.08
C PRO A 123 3.77 -29.55 10.19
N VAL A 124 4.71 -28.67 9.84
CA VAL A 124 4.47 -27.22 9.75
C VAL A 124 3.31 -27.01 8.79
N ARG A 125 2.28 -26.28 9.23
CA ARG A 125 1.15 -25.88 8.40
C ARG A 125 1.17 -24.38 8.20
N PHE A 126 0.65 -23.95 7.06
CA PHE A 126 0.56 -22.55 6.72
C PHE A 126 -0.89 -22.12 6.63
N SER A 127 -1.21 -20.98 7.23
CA SER A 127 -2.53 -20.38 7.16
C SER A 127 -2.75 -19.80 5.76
N ARG A 128 -3.96 -20.00 5.25
CA ARG A 128 -4.46 -19.34 4.04
C ARG A 128 -5.41 -18.19 4.36
N ALA A 129 -5.65 -17.94 5.65
CA ALA A 129 -6.58 -16.91 6.07
C ALA A 129 -6.11 -15.55 5.58
N CYS A 130 -7.05 -14.73 5.10
CA CYS A 130 -6.75 -13.33 4.80
C CYS A 130 -6.42 -12.60 6.11
N ARG A 131 -5.30 -11.88 6.19
CA ARG A 131 -4.95 -11.11 7.39
C ARG A 131 -5.79 -9.85 7.61
N VAL A 132 -6.52 -9.40 6.58
CA VAL A 132 -7.37 -8.21 6.64
C VAL A 132 -8.79 -8.57 7.06
N CYS A 133 -9.47 -9.46 6.32
CA CYS A 133 -10.86 -9.83 6.60
C CYS A 133 -11.04 -11.17 7.33
N TYR A 134 -9.95 -11.90 7.62
CA TYR A 134 -9.98 -13.20 8.30
C TYR A 134 -10.76 -14.32 7.59
N ALA A 135 -11.13 -14.15 6.31
CA ALA A 135 -11.68 -15.25 5.53
C ALA A 135 -10.66 -16.41 5.49
N ASP A 136 -11.03 -17.59 5.99
CA ASP A 136 -10.12 -18.74 6.17
C ASP A 136 -9.56 -19.26 4.84
N HIS A 137 -10.41 -19.30 3.81
CA HIS A 137 -10.12 -19.93 2.52
C HIS A 137 -10.57 -19.05 1.35
N PRO A 138 -9.99 -17.83 1.21
CA PRO A 138 -10.39 -16.92 0.15
C PRO A 138 -10.17 -17.59 -1.21
N ARG A 139 -11.15 -17.43 -2.10
CA ARG A 139 -11.17 -18.11 -3.40
C ARG A 139 -10.05 -17.59 -4.30
N ARG A 140 -9.79 -16.29 -4.25
CA ARG A 140 -8.74 -15.61 -5.00
C ARG A 140 -7.86 -14.84 -4.02
N ARG A 141 -6.55 -14.95 -4.18
CA ARG A 141 -5.56 -14.22 -3.39
C ARG A 141 -4.79 -13.27 -4.30
N ALA A 142 -4.38 -12.14 -3.76
CA ALA A 142 -3.51 -11.18 -4.40
C ALA A 142 -2.18 -11.14 -3.63
N VAL A 143 -1.09 -10.88 -4.35
CA VAL A 143 0.25 -10.73 -3.78
C VAL A 143 0.73 -9.33 -4.10
N PHE A 144 1.24 -8.62 -3.08
CA PHE A 144 1.91 -7.35 -3.30
C PHE A 144 3.33 -7.62 -3.80
N SER A 145 3.63 -7.30 -5.07
CA SER A 145 4.91 -7.61 -5.71
C SER A 145 6.12 -7.00 -4.98
N ALA A 146 5.94 -5.82 -4.37
CA ALA A 146 6.99 -5.09 -3.65
C ALA A 146 7.43 -5.77 -2.34
N CYS A 147 6.51 -6.44 -1.64
CA CYS A 147 6.78 -6.94 -0.29
C CYS A 147 6.39 -8.40 -0.07
N GLY A 148 5.77 -9.07 -1.05
CA GLY A 148 5.45 -10.49 -0.97
C GLY A 148 4.28 -10.88 -0.07
N HIS A 149 3.64 -9.91 0.58
CA HIS A 149 2.49 -10.16 1.44
C HIS A 149 1.28 -10.60 0.62
N VAL A 150 0.46 -11.47 1.19
CA VAL A 150 -0.66 -12.11 0.50
C VAL A 150 -1.97 -11.88 1.22
N VAL A 151 -2.95 -11.29 0.54
CA VAL A 151 -4.31 -11.05 1.05
C VAL A 151 -5.36 -11.67 0.12
N CYS A 152 -6.63 -11.70 0.52
CA CYS A 152 -7.69 -12.06 -0.43
C CYS A 152 -7.85 -10.95 -1.48
N ARG A 153 -8.28 -11.31 -2.69
CA ARG A 153 -8.44 -10.33 -3.77
C ARG A 153 -9.38 -9.19 -3.38
N ALA A 154 -10.50 -9.49 -2.70
CA ALA A 154 -11.42 -8.44 -2.24
C ALA A 154 -10.76 -7.38 -1.35
N CYS A 155 -9.85 -7.79 -0.46
CA CYS A 155 -9.12 -6.84 0.39
C CYS A 155 -8.04 -6.08 -0.36
N ALA A 156 -7.39 -6.68 -1.37
CA ALA A 156 -6.46 -5.94 -2.21
C ALA A 156 -7.18 -4.87 -3.04
N GLU A 157 -8.33 -5.19 -3.62
CA GLU A 157 -9.16 -4.24 -4.38
C GLU A 157 -9.66 -3.10 -3.47
N GLN A 158 -10.12 -3.42 -2.24
CA GLN A 158 -10.49 -2.38 -1.26
C GLN A 158 -9.31 -1.47 -0.92
N LEU A 159 -8.13 -2.03 -0.68
CA LEU A 159 -6.93 -1.24 -0.36
C LEU A 159 -6.49 -0.33 -1.52
N ALA A 160 -6.81 -0.70 -2.77
CA ALA A 160 -6.58 0.17 -3.92
C ALA A 160 -7.55 1.37 -3.90
N VAL A 161 -8.86 1.10 -3.74
CA VAL A 161 -9.88 2.17 -3.63
C VAL A 161 -9.58 3.11 -2.46
N ASP A 162 -9.23 2.58 -1.28
CA ASP A 162 -8.91 3.38 -0.09
C ASP A 162 -7.63 4.21 -0.25
N ALA A 163 -6.74 3.85 -1.19
CA ALA A 163 -5.53 4.61 -1.50
C ALA A 163 -5.86 5.78 -2.44
N ASP A 164 -6.73 5.55 -3.42
CA ASP A 164 -7.14 6.57 -4.39
C ASP A 164 -8.02 7.66 -3.75
N GLU A 165 -8.90 7.31 -2.79
CA GLU A 165 -9.77 8.29 -2.08
C GLU A 165 -8.99 9.34 -1.27
N LYS A 166 -7.75 9.06 -0.85
CA LYS A 166 -6.97 10.00 -0.03
C LYS A 166 -6.31 11.11 -0.82
N GLU A 167 -6.13 10.93 -2.12
CA GLU A 167 -5.48 11.95 -2.95
C GLU A 167 -6.43 13.12 -3.25
N THR A 168 -7.75 12.92 -3.19
CA THR A 168 -8.74 13.95 -3.52
C THR A 168 -9.07 14.90 -2.37
N ASP A 169 -9.00 14.42 -1.12
CA ASP A 169 -9.37 15.23 0.06
C ASP A 169 -8.25 16.19 0.50
N GLU A 170 -7.01 15.99 0.07
CA GLU A 170 -5.86 16.84 0.42
C GLU A 170 -5.73 18.08 -0.48
N GLU A 171 -6.43 18.15 -1.60
CA GLU A 171 -6.43 19.34 -2.49
C GLU A 171 -7.48 20.40 -2.09
N GLU A 172 -8.44 20.06 -1.22
CA GLU A 172 -9.33 21.03 -0.56
C GLU A 172 -8.74 21.57 0.77
N GLU A 173 -7.43 21.49 0.98
CA GLU A 173 -6.78 22.20 2.09
C GLU A 173 -6.91 23.72 1.88
N GLU A 174 -7.93 24.29 2.54
CA GLU A 174 -8.16 25.71 2.87
C GLU A 174 -7.33 26.68 2.04
N GLU A 175 -8.00 27.34 1.08
CA GLU A 175 -7.55 28.57 0.42
C GLU A 175 -6.62 29.33 1.36
N PRO A 176 -5.36 29.62 0.99
CA PRO A 176 -4.38 30.23 1.89
C PRO A 176 -4.91 31.54 2.49
N GLU A 177 -5.91 32.16 1.87
CA GLU A 177 -6.67 33.30 2.38
C GLU A 177 -7.45 33.02 3.66
N ASP A 178 -8.07 31.85 3.82
CA ASP A 178 -8.80 31.46 5.03
C ASP A 178 -7.85 31.18 6.20
N ARG A 179 -6.71 30.53 5.93
CA ARG A 179 -5.63 30.40 6.93
C ARG A 179 -5.05 31.76 7.30
N LEU A 180 -4.84 32.65 6.33
CA LEU A 180 -4.37 34.02 6.59
C LEU A 180 -5.40 34.83 7.39
N GLN A 181 -6.68 34.70 7.05
CA GLN A 181 -7.77 35.43 7.70
C GLN A 181 -8.04 34.90 9.11
N ALA A 182 -7.92 33.59 9.34
CA ALA A 182 -7.90 32.99 10.68
C ALA A 182 -6.73 33.52 11.51
N LEU A 183 -5.53 33.64 10.92
CA LEU A 183 -4.36 34.22 11.59
C LEU A 183 -4.57 35.71 11.93
N TYR A 184 -5.14 36.49 11.02
CA TYR A 184 -5.50 37.89 11.26
C TYR A 184 -6.54 38.05 12.38
N ARG A 185 -7.54 37.17 12.46
CA ARG A 185 -8.52 37.15 13.56
C ARG A 185 -7.86 36.85 14.90
N MET A 186 -6.96 35.86 14.96
CA MET A 186 -6.21 35.54 16.19
C MET A 186 -5.34 36.70 16.67
N ILE A 187 -4.68 37.42 15.75
CA ILE A 187 -3.88 38.60 16.09
C ILE A 187 -4.78 39.75 16.57
N ALA A 188 -5.91 39.99 15.90
CA ALA A 188 -6.85 41.04 16.27
C ALA A 188 -7.46 40.82 17.67
N ASP A 189 -7.84 39.58 17.98
CA ASP A 189 -8.43 39.22 19.27
C ASP A 189 -7.39 39.22 20.39
N GLY A 190 -6.15 38.81 20.09
CA GLY A 190 -5.03 38.81 21.04
C GLY A 190 -4.53 40.20 21.45
N LEU A 191 -4.84 41.26 20.69
CA LEU A 191 -4.49 42.65 21.03
C LEU A 191 -5.45 43.31 22.04
N SER A 192 -6.49 42.62 22.48
CA SER A 192 -7.47 43.14 23.45
C SER A 192 -7.23 42.70 24.90
N GLY A 193 -6.28 41.79 25.16
CA GLY A 193 -6.05 41.18 26.48
C GLY A 193 -4.81 41.68 27.21
N GLU A 194 -5.04 42.21 28.42
CA GLU A 194 -4.11 42.57 29.50
C GLU A 194 -2.61 42.22 29.31
N ALA A 195 -1.77 43.25 29.40
CA ALA A 195 -0.32 43.14 29.51
C ALA A 195 0.08 42.15 30.62
N VAL A 196 0.41 40.92 30.23
CA VAL A 196 1.05 39.94 31.10
C VAL A 196 2.39 40.52 31.52
N ARG A 197 2.47 40.95 32.78
CA ARG A 197 3.72 41.39 33.40
C ARG A 197 4.64 40.18 33.53
N VAL A 198 5.55 40.04 32.58
CA VAL A 198 6.62 39.05 32.65
C VAL A 198 7.54 39.47 33.80
N SER A 199 7.49 38.72 34.89
CA SER A 199 8.45 38.84 36.00
C SER A 199 9.83 38.42 35.51
N ALA A 200 10.81 39.30 35.66
CA ALA A 200 12.17 39.16 35.14
C ALA A 200 13.05 38.13 35.88
N ASP A 201 12.48 37.30 36.76
CA ASP A 201 13.25 36.47 37.70
C ASP A 201 13.17 34.95 37.45
N ALA A 202 12.72 34.50 36.28
CA ALA A 202 12.71 33.07 35.95
C ALA A 202 14.04 32.64 35.28
N PRO A 203 14.84 31.76 35.90
CA PRO A 203 16.07 31.28 35.30
C PRO A 203 15.78 30.35 34.11
N VAL A 204 16.28 30.73 32.94
CA VAL A 204 16.26 29.91 31.71
C VAL A 204 17.11 28.66 31.95
N ARG A 205 16.47 27.49 32.02
CA ARG A 205 17.16 26.20 32.02
C ARG A 205 17.21 25.66 30.60
N VAL A 206 18.38 25.79 29.98
CA VAL A 206 18.72 25.15 28.71
C VAL A 206 19.02 23.68 29.01
N ALA A 207 18.12 22.78 28.64
CA ALA A 207 18.39 21.34 28.67
C ALA A 207 19.08 20.95 27.36
N ALA A 208 20.38 20.64 27.45
CA ALA A 208 21.12 20.01 26.37
C ALA A 208 20.75 18.53 26.31
N VAL A 209 20.25 18.08 25.15
CA VAL A 209 20.00 16.67 24.86
C VAL A 209 21.24 16.12 24.17
N ALA A 210 21.94 15.20 24.83
CA ALA A 210 23.06 14.47 24.26
C ALA A 210 22.53 13.32 23.41
N ALA A 211 22.96 13.24 22.15
CA ALA A 211 22.73 12.08 21.30
C ALA A 211 23.91 11.11 21.49
N ASP A 212 23.64 9.95 22.08
CA ASP A 212 24.60 8.86 22.17
C ASP A 212 24.71 8.15 20.82
N ASN A 213 25.91 8.20 20.27
CA ASN A 213 26.32 7.62 19.00
C ASN A 213 26.74 6.17 19.28
N VAL A 214 25.96 5.17 18.87
CA VAL A 214 26.30 3.76 19.07
C VAL A 214 27.11 3.27 17.87
N ASN A 215 28.34 2.90 18.22
CA ASN A 215 29.46 2.43 17.43
C ASN A 215 29.19 1.01 16.86
N GLU A 216 29.27 0.86 15.54
CA GLU A 216 29.34 -0.43 14.86
C GLU A 216 30.80 -0.92 14.87
N GLN A 217 31.05 -2.08 15.48
CA GLN A 217 32.29 -2.84 15.32
C GLN A 217 31.95 -4.10 14.54
N GLU A 218 32.44 -4.17 13.30
CA GLU A 218 32.56 -5.39 12.52
C GLU A 218 33.87 -6.08 12.91
N GLU A 219 33.79 -7.28 13.48
CA GLU A 219 34.91 -8.21 13.59
C GLU A 219 34.74 -9.27 12.50
N GLU A 220 35.60 -9.21 11.47
CA GLU A 220 35.86 -10.33 10.56
C GLU A 220 36.79 -11.32 11.26
N GLU A 221 36.39 -12.59 11.34
CA GLU A 221 37.26 -13.71 11.70
C GLU A 221 37.59 -14.56 10.46
N ASP A 222 38.84 -15.06 10.48
CA ASP A 222 39.64 -15.69 9.42
C ASP A 222 39.09 -16.98 8.75
#